data_AF-A0A7C5F1A4-F1
#
_entry.id   AF-A0A7C5F1A4-F1
#
_cell.length_a   1.000
_cell.length_b   1.000
_cell.length_c   1.000
_cell.angle_alpha   90.00
_cell.angle_beta   90.00
_cell.angle_gamma   90.00
#
_symmetry.space_group_name_H-M   'P 1'
#
loop_
_entity.id
_entity.type
_entity.pdbx_description
1 polymer ?
#
loop_
_entity_poly.entity_id
_entity_poly.type
_entity_poly.pdbx_seq_one_letter_code
_entity_poly.pdbx_strand_id
1 'polypeptide(L)' 'MGTKELLDEAMKLKPEERLTLVEGLIKSLDEPDKKLDEIWAEEAEKRLLAYRNGRLEGVPMEEIFKDK' A
#
# COMPACT_ATOMS: atom_id res chain seq x y z
N MET A 1 0.25 23.49 17.49
CA MET A 1 -0.62 23.75 16.33
C MET A 1 -1.46 22.51 16.10
N GLY A 2 -2.78 22.65 16.13
CA GLY A 2 -3.71 21.53 15.92
C GLY A 2 -3.86 21.18 14.44
N THR A 3 -4.41 20.00 14.13
CA THR A 3 -4.67 19.58 12.74
C THR A 3 -5.60 20.53 11.99
N LYS A 4 -6.59 21.12 12.68
CA LYS A 4 -7.45 22.18 12.12
C LYS A 4 -6.68 23.43 11.75
N GLU A 5 -5.82 23.92 12.64
CA GLU A 5 -5.00 25.11 12.39
C GLU A 5 -4.04 24.89 11.21
N LEU A 6 -3.42 23.69 11.11
CA LEU A 6 -2.60 23.29 9.97
C LEU A 6 -3.37 23.28 8.64
N LEU A 7 -4.60 22.77 8.65
CA LEU A 7 -5.46 22.75 7.48
C LEU A 7 -5.84 24.18 7.05
N ASP A 8 -6.19 25.04 8.00
CA ASP A 8 -6.54 26.42 7.73
C ASP A 8 -5.36 27.19 7.11
N GLU A 9 -4.13 26.96 7.57
CA GLU A 9 -2.93 27.53 6.95
C GLU A 9 -2.67 26.94 5.55
N ALA A 10 -2.82 25.63 5.38
CA ALA A 10 -2.65 24.98 4.07
C ALA A 10 -3.67 25.50 3.03
N MET A 11 -4.89 25.85 3.47
CA MET A 11 -5.92 26.40 2.59
C MET A 11 -5.61 27.81 2.06
N LYS A 12 -4.69 28.55 2.70
CA LYS A 12 -4.23 29.87 2.26
C LYS A 12 -3.18 29.80 1.14
N LEU A 13 -2.57 28.63 0.92
CA LEU A 13 -1.56 28.42 -0.12
C LEU A 13 -2.17 28.47 -1.53
N LYS A 14 -1.33 28.75 -2.54
CA LYS A 14 -1.75 28.64 -3.93
C LYS A 14 -2.08 27.19 -4.28
N PRO A 15 -2.93 26.92 -5.30
CA PRO A 15 -3.30 25.57 -5.70
C PRO A 15 -2.10 24.61 -5.91
N GLU A 16 -1.02 25.10 -6.54
CA GLU A 16 0.20 24.31 -6.80
C GLU A 16 0.93 23.91 -5.50
N GLU A 17 1.03 24.83 -4.55
CA GLU A 17 1.68 24.58 -3.25
C GLU A 17 0.86 23.60 -2.40
N ARG A 18 -0.48 23.67 -2.49
CA ARG A 18 -1.36 22.68 -1.85
C ARG A 18 -1.17 21.29 -2.46
N LEU A 19 -1.00 21.19 -3.77
CA LEU A 19 -0.74 19.92 -4.43
C LEU A 19 0.56 19.30 -3.91
N THR A 20 1.65 20.08 -3.87
CA THR A 20 2.93 19.63 -3.30
C THR A 20 2.79 19.14 -1.86
N LEU A 21 2.02 19.85 -1.02
CA LEU A 21 1.77 19.45 0.37
C LEU A 21 1.01 18.11 0.44
N VAL A 22 -0.04 17.95 -0.38
CA VAL A 22 -0.84 16.72 -0.45
C VAL A 22 0.03 15.54 -0.91
N GLU A 23 0.87 15.72 -1.92
CA GLU A 23 1.79 14.67 -2.39
C GLU A 23 2.78 14.23 -1.31
N GLY A 24 3.34 15.18 -0.56
CA GLY A 24 4.22 14.87 0.57
C GLY A 24 3.51 14.09 1.68
N LEU A 25 2.27 14.47 2.01
CA LEU A 25 1.46 13.77 3.00
C LEU A 25 1.12 12.35 2.54
N ILE A 26 0.71 12.17 1.28
CA ILE A 26 0.43 10.85 0.71
C ILE A 26 1.69 9.97 0.76
N LYS A 27 2.85 10.50 0.35
CA LYS A 27 4.12 9.76 0.43
C LYS A 27 4.49 9.35 1.85
N SER A 28 4.16 10.17 2.85
CA SER A 28 4.42 9.83 4.25
C SER A 28 3.54 8.71 4.80
N LEU A 29 2.38 8.48 4.17
CA LEU A 29 1.47 7.38 4.52
C LEU A 29 1.81 6.10 3.75
N ASP A 30 2.40 6.24 2.57
CA ASP A 30 2.81 5.16 1.66
C ASP A 30 4.34 4.97 1.66
N GLU A 31 4.99 5.23 2.81
CA GLU A 31 6.44 5.06 2.90
C GLU A 31 6.78 3.56 2.85
N PRO A 32 7.60 3.11 1.87
CA PRO A 32 7.93 1.70 1.74
C PRO A 32 8.69 1.22 2.98
N ASP A 33 8.09 0.32 3.75
CA ASP A 33 8.78 -0.35 4.85
C ASP A 33 9.55 -1.55 4.29
N LYS A 34 10.84 -1.35 4.04
CA LYS A 34 11.73 -2.40 3.53
C LYS A 34 11.72 -3.66 4.39
N LYS A 35 11.52 -3.54 5.71
CA LYS A 35 11.44 -4.70 6.59
C LYS A 35 10.14 -5.47 6.36
N LEU A 36 9.05 -4.75 6.13
CA LEU A 36 7.78 -5.37 5.77
C LEU A 36 7.89 -6.06 4.40
N ASP A 37 8.54 -5.41 3.42
CA ASP A 37 8.79 -5.98 2.10
C ASP A 37 9.59 -7.30 2.18
N GLU A 38 10.65 -7.33 3.01
CA GLU A 38 11.44 -8.54 3.25
C GLU A 38 10.59 -9.67 3.85
N ILE A 39 9.73 -9.36 4.83
CA ILE A 39 8.82 -10.34 5.45
C ILE A 39 7.82 -10.88 4.41
N TRP A 40 7.27 -10.01 3.56
CA TRP A 40 6.36 -10.43 2.49
C TRP A 40 7.06 -11.29 1.44
N ALA A 41 8.30 -10.96 1.07
CA ALA A 41 9.07 -11.74 0.12
C ALA A 41 9.33 -13.16 0.64
N GLU A 42 9.74 -13.30 1.91
CA GLU A 42 9.95 -14.59 2.56
C GLU A 42 8.66 -15.44 2.59
N GLU A 43 7.55 -14.83 3.02
CA GLU A 43 6.27 -15.54 3.10
C GLU A 43 5.73 -15.92 1.72
N ALA A 44 5.89 -15.07 0.71
CA ALA A 44 5.49 -15.37 -0.66
C ALA A 44 6.27 -16.56 -1.24
N GLU A 45 7.60 -16.58 -1.05
CA GLU A 45 8.45 -17.69 -1.50
C GLU A 45 8.07 -18.99 -0.78
N LYS A 46 7.87 -18.94 0.54
CA LYS A 46 7.45 -20.08 1.35
C LYS A 46 6.11 -20.65 0.87
N ARG A 47 5.11 -19.80 0.61
CA ARG A 47 3.80 -20.22 0.10
C ARG A 47 3.90 -20.83 -1.30
N LEU A 48 4.69 -20.24 -2.18
CA LEU A 48 4.91 -20.76 -3.52
C LEU A 48 5.55 -22.17 -3.49
N LEU A 49 6.54 -22.38 -2.63
CA LEU A 49 7.17 -23.69 -2.43
C LEU A 49 6.19 -24.71 -1.84
N ALA A 50 5.38 -24.33 -0.86
CA ALA A 50 4.35 -25.20 -0.30
C ALA A 50 3.34 -25.63 -1.36
N TYR A 51 2.86 -24.70 -2.19
CA TYR A 51 1.96 -24.98 -3.31
C TYR A 51 2.58 -25.92 -4.33
N ARG A 52 3.80 -25.64 -4.80
CA ARG A 52 4.52 -26.48 -5.77
C ARG A 52 4.77 -27.91 -5.26
N ASN A 53 4.94 -28.06 -3.95
CA ASN A 53 5.13 -29.36 -3.30
C ASN A 53 3.80 -30.06 -2.94
N GLY A 54 2.64 -29.52 -3.34
CA GLY A 54 1.33 -30.10 -3.05
C GLY A 54 0.91 -30.02 -1.57
N ARG A 55 1.56 -29.15 -0.78
CA ARG A 55 1.27 -28.92 0.65
C ARG A 55 0.32 -27.75 0.89
N LEU A 56 -0.12 -27.09 -0.17
CA LEU A 56 -1.07 -25.98 -0.12
C LEU A 56 -2.05 -26.12 -1.29
N GLU A 57 -3.34 -25.99 -1.01
CA GLU A 57 -4.38 -25.96 -2.04
C GLU A 57 -4.42 -24.56 -2.68
N GLY A 58 -4.49 -24.53 -4.01
CA GLY A 58 -4.70 -23.30 -4.77
C GLY A 58 -6.17 -23.09 -5.07
N VAL A 59 -6.56 -21.84 -5.31
CA VAL A 59 -7.88 -21.51 -5.87
C VAL A 59 -7.74 -21.43 -7.39
N PRO A 60 -8.60 -22.12 -8.17
CA PRO A 60 -8.59 -22.00 -9.63
C PRO A 60 -8.77 -20.54 -10.07
N MET A 61 -8.02 -20.14 -11.10
CA MET A 61 -8.05 -18.77 -11.61
C MET A 61 -9.47 -18.39 -12.08
N GLU A 62 -10.16 -19.34 -12.69
CA GLU A 62 -11.53 -19.21 -13.19
C GLU A 62 -12.54 -18.92 -12.08
N GLU A 63 -12.26 -19.29 -10.83
CA GLU A 63 -13.13 -18.92 -9.70
C GLU A 63 -12.90 -17.49 -9.22
N ILE A 64 -11.67 -16.99 -9.31
CA ILE A 64 -11.31 -15.63 -8.89
C ILE A 64 -11.81 -14.59 -9.89
N PHE A 65 -11.71 -14.87 -11.19
CA PHE A 65 -12.04 -13.94 -12.26
C PHE A 65 -13.40 -14.22 -12.93
N LYS A 66 -14.31 -14.91 -12.24
CA LYS A 66 -15.70 -15.02 -12.70
C LYS A 66 -16.33 -13.62 -12.70
N ASP A 67 -16.75 -13.16 -13.88
CA ASP A 67 -17.62 -12.00 -14.00
C ASP A 67 -18.91 -12.25 -13.19
N LYS A 68 -19.35 -11.23 -12.45
CA LYS A 68 -20.62 -11.27 -11.71
C LYS A 68 -21.82 -11.17 -12.63
#